data_AF-A0A645BMM2-F1
#
_entry.id   AF-A0A645BMM2-F1
#
_cell.length_a   1.000
_cell.length_b   1.000
_cell.length_c   1.000
_cell.angle_alpha   90.00
_cell.angle_beta   90.00
_cell.angle_gamma   90.00
#
_symmetry.space_group_name_H-M   'P 1'
#
loop_
_entity.id
_entity.type
_entity.pdbx_description
1 polymer ?
#
loop_
_entity_poly.entity_id
_entity_poly.type
_entity_poly.pdbx_seq_one_letter_code
_entity_poly.pdbx_strand_id
1 'polypeptide(L)'
;MLFGLSMFFALIVVVAYCMLIYIFTFYTISPIGVRIALVMTADFLSGGLVPLPFLPAWLTKYIYLSPFAAMQNVPFRIYSGHLNSYEALQAIALQGIWAVVLIVFGKVLLSKTIKNVIVQGG
;
A
#
# COMPACT_ATOMS: atom_id res chain seq x y z
N MET A 1 -20.67 -8.75 1.48
CA MET A 1 -19.92 -8.62 2.76
C MET A 1 -18.41 -8.58 2.56
N LEU A 2 -17.80 -9.55 1.85
CA LEU A 2 -16.34 -9.60 1.63
C LEU A 2 -15.74 -8.32 1.00
N PHE A 3 -16.46 -7.69 0.06
CA PHE A 3 -16.04 -6.42 -0.54
C PHE A 3 -15.80 -5.31 0.51
N GLY A 4 -16.74 -5.11 1.44
CA GLY A 4 -16.63 -4.08 2.48
C GLY A 4 -15.46 -4.33 3.43
N LEU A 5 -15.24 -5.60 3.79
CA LEU A 5 -14.08 -6.00 4.59
C LEU A 5 -12.77 -5.75 3.85
N SER A 6 -12.70 -6.09 2.57
CA SER A 6 -11.53 -5.85 1.73
C SER A 6 -11.25 -4.35 1.55
N MET A 7 -12.30 -3.52 1.39
CA MET A 7 -12.18 -2.07 1.32
C MET A 7 -11.63 -1.48 2.62
N PHE A 8 -12.08 -1.99 3.78
CA PHE A 8 -11.55 -1.57 5.07
C PHE A 8 -10.06 -1.87 5.20
N PHE A 9 -9.62 -3.09 4.87
CA PHE A 9 -8.19 -3.42 4.90
C PHE A 9 -7.38 -2.67 3.85
N ALA A 10 -7.93 -2.47 2.64
CA ALA A 10 -7.32 -1.65 1.60
C ALA A 10 -7.04 -0.22 2.09
N LEU A 11 -8.03 0.40 2.75
CA LEU A 11 -7.87 1.72 3.36
C LEU A 11 -6.73 1.73 4.39
N ILE A 12 -6.65 0.72 5.26
CA ILE A 12 -5.56 0.62 6.25
C ILE A 12 -4.20 0.53 5.56
N VAL A 13 -4.07 -0.32 4.53
CA VAL A 13 -2.82 -0.49 3.78
C VAL A 13 -2.42 0.82 3.11
N VAL A 14 -3.37 1.54 2.49
CA VAL A 14 -3.12 2.86 1.87
C VAL A 14 -2.67 3.88 2.92
N VAL A 15 -3.36 3.96 4.07
CA VAL A 15 -2.99 4.89 5.15
C VAL A 15 -1.60 4.55 5.73
N ALA A 16 -1.31 3.27 5.93
CA ALA A 16 0.00 2.82 6.41
C ALA A 16 1.12 3.13 5.40
N TYR A 17 0.85 3.01 4.10
CA TYR A 17 1.79 3.42 3.06
C TYR A 17 1.98 4.94 3.00
N CYS A 18 0.90 5.72 3.13
CA CYS A 18 0.97 7.18 3.24
C CYS A 18 1.84 7.61 4.43
N MET A 19 1.75 6.93 5.58
CA MET A 19 2.64 7.18 6.72
C MET A 19 4.12 7.02 6.32
N LEU A 20 4.49 6.00 5.55
CA LEU A 20 5.87 5.83 5.06
C LEU A 20 6.30 6.97 4.15
N ILE A 21 5.43 7.39 3.22
CA ILE A 21 5.71 8.54 2.35
C ILE A 21 6.07 9.77 3.18
N TYR A 22 5.25 10.10 4.19
CA TYR A 22 5.50 11.26 5.05
C TYR A 22 6.76 11.11 5.89
N ILE A 23 7.07 9.91 6.38
CA ILE A 23 8.35 9.68 7.09
C ILE A 23 9.53 9.97 6.16
N PHE A 24 9.49 9.52 4.89
CA PHE A 24 10.57 9.80 3.94
C PHE A 24 10.75 11.28 3.60
N THR A 25 9.70 12.10 3.75
CA THR A 25 9.84 13.55 3.54
C THR A 25 10.76 14.21 4.56
N PHE A 26 10.90 13.67 5.78
CA PHE A 26 11.85 14.17 6.76
C PHE A 26 13.31 13.93 6.38
N TYR A 27 13.57 12.92 5.53
CA TYR A 27 14.92 12.55 5.10
C TYR A 27 15.32 13.15 3.75
N THR A 28 14.37 13.77 3.03
CA THR A 28 14.60 14.22 1.66
C THR A 28 14.46 15.73 1.52
N ILE A 29 15.34 16.34 0.72
CA ILE A 29 15.37 17.79 0.46
C ILE A 29 14.08 18.28 -0.21
N SER A 30 13.47 17.47 -1.09
CA SER A 30 12.21 17.80 -1.79
C SER A 30 11.07 16.87 -1.37
N PRO A 31 10.21 17.28 -0.41
CA PRO A 31 9.03 16.52 0.00
C PRO A 31 8.05 16.23 -1.14
N ILE A 32 7.90 17.19 -2.06
CA ILE A 32 6.99 17.08 -3.20
C ILE A 32 7.46 15.98 -4.16
N GLY A 33 8.76 15.96 -4.51
CA GLY A 33 9.31 14.98 -5.44
C GLY A 33 9.15 13.55 -4.94
N VAL A 34 9.48 13.30 -3.67
CA VAL A 34 9.32 11.98 -3.04
C VAL A 34 7.86 11.55 -3.01
N ARG A 35 6.96 12.45 -2.64
CA ARG A 35 5.53 12.14 -2.60
C ARG A 35 5.01 11.76 -3.98
N ILE A 36 5.33 12.54 -5.02
CA ILE A 36 4.90 12.24 -6.39
C ILE A 36 5.44 10.87 -6.82
N ALA A 37 6.74 10.62 -6.64
CA ALA A 37 7.35 9.35 -7.05
C ALA A 37 6.70 8.13 -6.39
N LEU A 38 6.49 8.18 -5.06
CA LEU A 38 5.93 7.07 -4.30
C LEU A 38 4.43 6.86 -4.55
N VAL A 39 3.66 7.94 -4.76
CA VAL A 39 2.23 7.84 -5.11
C VAL A 39 2.07 7.26 -6.51
N MET A 40 2.80 7.76 -7.50
CA MET A 40 2.74 7.23 -8.88
C MET A 40 3.13 5.74 -8.94
N THR A 41 4.14 5.36 -8.16
CA THR A 41 4.54 3.95 -8.04
C THR A 41 3.40 3.10 -7.47
N ALA A 42 2.73 3.56 -6.41
CA ALA A 42 1.59 2.85 -5.83
C ALA A 42 0.39 2.81 -6.77
N ASP A 43 0.06 3.89 -7.47
CA ASP A 43 -1.05 3.95 -8.42
C ASP A 43 -0.84 2.99 -9.60
N PHE A 44 0.40 2.88 -10.09
CA PHE A 44 0.74 1.91 -11.12
C PHE A 44 0.66 0.47 -10.61
N LEU A 45 1.35 0.15 -9.50
CA LEU A 45 1.45 -1.22 -8.97
C LEU A 45 0.16 -1.71 -8.29
N SER A 46 -0.77 -0.82 -7.95
CA SER A 46 -2.09 -1.20 -7.44
C SER A 46 -3.11 -1.49 -8.53
N GLY A 47 -2.77 -1.17 -9.79
CA GLY A 47 -3.64 -1.34 -10.94
C GLY A 47 -4.57 -0.16 -11.23
N GLY A 48 -4.32 1.01 -10.63
CA GLY A 48 -5.13 2.21 -10.80
C GLY A 48 -4.88 2.97 -12.09
N LEU A 49 -3.65 2.95 -12.61
CA LEU A 49 -3.34 3.50 -13.94
C LEU A 49 -3.61 2.50 -15.05
N VAL A 50 -3.15 1.26 -14.88
CA VAL A 50 -3.34 0.16 -15.83
C VAL A 50 -3.73 -1.08 -15.04
N PRO A 51 -4.85 -1.75 -15.37
CA PRO A 51 -5.22 -2.99 -14.71
C PRO A 51 -4.09 -4.02 -14.72
N LEU A 52 -3.78 -4.57 -13.55
CA LEU A 52 -2.70 -5.55 -13.38
C LEU A 52 -2.73 -6.74 -14.36
N PRO A 53 -3.89 -7.26 -14.80
CA PRO A 53 -3.93 -8.34 -15.80
C PRO A 53 -3.30 -7.99 -17.16
N PHE A 54 -3.13 -6.71 -17.49
CA PHE A 54 -2.46 -6.28 -18.73
C PHE A 54 -0.93 -6.22 -18.62
N LEU A 55 -0.37 -6.39 -17.42
CA LEU A 55 1.08 -6.43 -17.22
C LEU A 55 1.65 -7.83 -17.53
N PRO A 56 2.96 -7.94 -17.85
CA PRO A 56 3.60 -9.22 -18.11
C PRO A 56 3.44 -10.20 -16.94
N ALA A 57 3.12 -11.47 -17.24
CA ALA A 57 2.81 -12.48 -16.21
C ALA A 57 3.94 -12.69 -15.18
N TRP A 58 5.21 -12.55 -15.61
CA TRP A 58 6.36 -12.65 -14.71
C TRP A 58 6.37 -11.56 -13.65
N LEU A 59 5.82 -10.37 -13.94
CA LEU A 59 5.76 -9.23 -13.03
C LEU A 59 4.53 -9.32 -12.13
N THR A 60 3.36 -9.60 -12.72
CA THR A 60 2.08 -9.60 -12.01
C THR A 60 2.06 -10.61 -10.86
N LYS A 61 2.76 -11.75 -11.00
CA LYS A 61 2.96 -12.74 -9.92
C LYS A 61 3.50 -12.12 -8.63
N TYR A 62 4.47 -11.23 -8.73
CA TYR A 62 5.07 -10.57 -7.57
C TYR A 62 4.20 -9.42 -7.06
N ILE A 63 3.57 -8.68 -7.97
CA ILE A 63 2.68 -7.57 -7.60
C ILE A 63 1.51 -8.08 -6.76
N TYR A 64 0.90 -9.22 -7.12
CA TYR A 64 -0.20 -9.80 -6.33
C TYR A 64 0.18 -10.19 -4.90
N LEU A 65 1.46 -10.45 -4.64
CA LEU A 65 1.97 -10.74 -3.30
C LEU A 65 2.39 -9.49 -2.53
N SER A 66 2.51 -8.35 -3.21
CA SER A 66 2.96 -7.07 -2.66
C SER A 66 1.82 -6.32 -1.94
N PRO A 67 2.13 -5.30 -1.12
CA PRO A 67 1.10 -4.47 -0.51
C PRO A 67 0.33 -3.62 -1.54
N PHE A 68 0.86 -3.41 -2.75
CA PHE A 68 0.25 -2.54 -3.75
C PHE A 68 -1.04 -3.15 -4.31
N ALA A 69 -1.04 -4.46 -4.63
CA ALA A 69 -2.26 -5.15 -5.07
C ALA A 69 -3.36 -5.12 -3.99
N ALA A 70 -2.97 -5.13 -2.71
CA ALA A 70 -3.88 -5.02 -1.57
C ALA A 70 -4.58 -3.65 -1.45
N MET A 71 -4.06 -2.59 -2.08
CA MET A 71 -4.60 -1.22 -1.98
C MET A 71 -5.86 -0.99 -2.81
N GLN A 72 -5.96 -1.61 -4.00
CA GLN A 72 -7.06 -1.33 -4.93
C GLN A 72 -7.48 -2.56 -5.74
N ASN A 73 -6.52 -3.35 -6.23
CA ASN A 73 -6.82 -4.48 -7.08
C ASN A 73 -7.72 -5.53 -6.40
N VAL A 74 -7.42 -5.91 -5.15
CA VAL A 74 -8.19 -6.91 -4.40
C VAL A 74 -9.67 -6.52 -4.26
N PRO A 75 -10.04 -5.36 -3.68
CA PRO A 75 -11.45 -5.02 -3.54
C PRO A 75 -12.13 -4.84 -4.90
N PHE A 76 -11.44 -4.33 -5.93
CA PHE A 76 -11.99 -4.25 -7.28
C PHE A 76 -12.31 -5.63 -7.87
N ARG A 77 -11.41 -6.60 -7.72
CA ARG A 77 -11.64 -7.98 -8.20
C ARG A 77 -12.73 -8.71 -7.43
N ILE A 78 -12.88 -8.44 -6.12
CA ILE A 78 -13.99 -8.96 -5.32
C ILE A 78 -15.32 -8.35 -5.79
N TYR A 79 -15.35 -7.03 -6.00
CA TYR A 79 -16.56 -6.32 -6.46
C TYR A 79 -17.02 -6.79 -7.84
N SER A 80 -16.07 -6.96 -8.76
CA SER A 80 -16.33 -7.38 -10.14
C SER A 80 -16.55 -8.90 -10.30
N GLY A 81 -16.48 -9.68 -9.22
CA GLY A 81 -16.71 -11.13 -9.26
C GLY A 81 -15.57 -11.95 -9.87
N HIS A 82 -14.38 -11.38 -10.04
CA HIS A 82 -13.20 -12.04 -10.60
C HIS A 82 -12.40 -12.89 -9.58
N LEU A 83 -12.85 -12.93 -8.33
CA LEU A 83 -12.27 -13.76 -7.28
C LEU A 83 -13.36 -14.67 -6.73
N ASN A 84 -13.08 -15.96 -6.69
CA ASN A 84 -13.97 -16.88 -5.99
C ASN A 84 -13.91 -16.61 -4.47
N SER A 85 -14.91 -17.08 -3.72
CA SER A 85 -15.04 -16.77 -2.28
C SER A 85 -13.81 -17.17 -1.45
N TYR A 86 -13.17 -18.29 -1.80
CA TYR A 86 -11.94 -18.76 -1.16
C TYR A 86 -10.73 -17.88 -1.50
N GLU A 87 -10.55 -17.51 -2.77
CA GLU A 87 -9.46 -16.64 -3.22
C GLU A 87 -9.60 -15.22 -2.63
N ALA A 88 -10.83 -14.72 -2.53
CA ALA A 88 -11.13 -13.45 -1.88
C ALA A 88 -10.71 -13.46 -0.40
N LEU A 89 -10.97 -14.55 0.32
CA LEU A 89 -10.57 -14.68 1.73
C LEU A 89 -9.04 -14.73 1.88
N GLN A 90 -8.34 -15.47 1.01
CA GLN A 90 -6.88 -15.49 0.97
C GLN A 90 -6.30 -14.10 0.70
N ALA A 91 -6.87 -13.38 -0.28
CA ALA A 91 -6.44 -12.03 -0.60
C ALA A 91 -6.68 -11.07 0.57
N ILE A 92 -7.84 -11.13 1.24
CA ILE A 92 -8.13 -10.33 2.43
C ILE A 92 -7.17 -10.64 3.58
N ALA A 93 -6.84 -11.91 3.81
CA ALA A 93 -5.85 -12.30 4.82
C ALA A 93 -4.48 -11.67 4.52
N LEU A 94 -4.06 -11.68 3.25
CA LEU A 94 -2.85 -11.01 2.80
C LEU A 94 -2.91 -9.49 2.99
N GLN A 95 -4.07 -8.84 2.75
CA GLN A 95 -4.25 -7.41 3.06
C GLN A 95 -4.04 -7.16 4.58
N GLY A 96 -4.56 -8.02 5.43
CA GLY A 96 -4.37 -7.95 6.89
C GLY A 96 -2.90 -8.09 7.30
N ILE A 97 -2.16 -9.04 6.71
CA ILE A 97 -0.72 -9.21 6.94
C ILE A 97 0.02 -7.94 6.56
N TRP A 98 -0.23 -7.39 5.37
CA TRP A 98 0.44 -6.17 4.92
C TRP A 98 0.08 -4.94 5.75
N ALA A 99 -1.17 -4.82 6.20
CA ALA A 99 -1.58 -3.77 7.12
C ALA A 99 -0.71 -3.80 8.40
N VAL A 100 -0.58 -4.97 9.03
CA VAL A 100 0.26 -5.12 10.23
C VAL A 100 1.73 -4.82 9.93
N VAL A 101 2.28 -5.41 8.86
CA VAL A 101 3.70 -5.24 8.49
C VAL A 101 4.03 -3.77 8.25
N LEU A 102 3.23 -3.05 7.45
CA LEU A 102 3.46 -1.65 7.13
C LEU A 102 3.29 -0.74 8.35
N ILE A 103 2.29 -0.98 9.20
CA ILE A 103 2.07 -0.19 10.42
C ILE A 103 3.24 -0.38 11.39
N VAL A 104 3.64 -1.63 11.65
CA VAL A 104 4.76 -1.92 12.56
C VAL A 104 6.04 -1.33 12.02
N PHE A 105 6.34 -1.55 10.74
CA PHE A 105 7.53 -1.00 10.09
C PHE A 105 7.56 0.53 10.15
N GLY A 106 6.45 1.18 9.80
CA GLY A 106 6.37 2.64 9.82
C GLY A 106 6.43 3.23 11.24
N LYS A 107 5.84 2.58 12.25
CA LYS A 107 5.97 2.99 13.65
C LYS A 107 7.42 2.89 14.14
N VAL A 108 8.13 1.82 13.79
CA VAL A 108 9.55 1.66 14.10
C VAL A 108 10.36 2.78 13.43
N LEU A 109 10.11 3.05 12.15
CA LEU A 109 10.83 4.09 11.41
C LEU A 109 10.53 5.50 11.96
N LEU A 110 9.27 5.78 12.31
CA LEU A 110 8.86 7.03 12.92
C LEU A 110 9.54 7.25 14.27
N SER A 111 9.64 6.21 15.11
CA SER A 111 10.33 6.30 16.41
C SER A 111 11.82 6.65 16.27
N LYS A 112 12.46 6.22 15.18
CA LYS A 112 13.84 6.57 14.84
C LYS A 112 13.94 7.98 14.26
N THR A 113 12.97 8.38 13.46
CA THR A 113 12.93 9.71 12.82
C THR A 113 12.79 10.81 13.86
N ILE A 114 11.82 10.70 14.77
CA ILE A 114 11.55 11.71 15.80
C ILE A 114 12.78 11.99 16.69
N LYS A 115 13.62 10.97 16.97
CA LYS A 115 14.84 11.15 17.75
C LYS A 115 15.92 11.99 17.05
N ASN A 116 15.88 12.04 15.72
CA ASN A 116 16.87 12.74 14.89
C ASN A 116 16.34 14.08 14.37
N VAL A 117 15.05 14.38 14.56
CA VAL A 117 14.51 15.71 14.25
C VAL A 117 14.93 16.65 15.38
N ILE A 118 16.08 17.29 15.19
CA ILE A 118 16.36 18.57 15.84
C ILE A 118 15.21 19.51 15.47
N VAL A 119 14.60 20.14 16.46
CA VAL A 119 13.55 21.15 16.27
C VAL A 119 14.20 22.28 15.46
N GLN A 120 14.06 22.26 14.13
CA GLN A 120 14.57 23.30 13.23
C GLN A 120 13.61 24.50 13.20
N GLY A 121 13.23 24.96 14.38
CA GLY A 121 12.36 26.11 14.53
C GLY A 121 12.42 26.60 15.97
N GLY A 122 13.33 27.55 16.23
CA GLY A 122 13.32 28.47 17.38
C GLY A 122 13.21 27.84 18.75
#